data_AF-A0A7W7VDR5-F1
#
_entry.id   AF-A0A7W7VDR5-F1
#
_cell.length_a   1.000
_cell.length_b   1.000
_cell.length_c   1.000
_cell.angle_alpha   90.00
_cell.angle_beta   90.00
_cell.angle_gamma   90.00
#
_symmetry.space_group_name_H-M   'P 1'
#
loop_
_entity.id
_entity.type
_entity.pdbx_description
1 polymer ?
#
loop_
_entity_poly.entity_id
_entity_poly.type
_entity_poly.pdbx_seq_one_letter_code
_entity_poly.pdbx_strand_id
1 'polypeptide(L)' 'MREIERIIEAANAAYREFVAAEPDREVRDVVRNAVRFLAVDLTAAAKFAASTTDPSIRRVA' A
#
# COMPACT_ATOMS: atom_id res chain seq x y z
N MET A 1 4.77 -0.92 11.21
CA MET A 1 3.96 -1.92 10.47
C MET A 1 2.47 -1.61 10.46
N ARG A 2 1.79 -1.54 11.62
CA ARG A 2 0.35 -1.24 11.71
C ARG A 2 -0.11 0.06 11.03
N GLU A 3 0.76 1.04 10.85
CA GLU A 3 0.43 2.28 10.15
C GLU A 3 0.37 2.09 8.62
N ILE A 4 1.30 1.35 8.05
CA ILE A 4 1.33 1.02 6.61
C ILE A 4 0.09 0.20 6.24
N GLU A 5 -0.26 -0.79 7.06
CA GLU A 5 -1.48 -1.58 6.88
C GLU A 5 -2.74 -0.70 6.89
N ARG A 6 -2.84 0.24 7.85
CA ARG A 6 -3.95 1.20 7.92
C ARG A 6 -4.04 2.10 6.68
N ILE A 7 -2.91 2.53 6.12
CA ILE A 7 -2.90 3.34 4.88
C ILE A 7 -3.41 2.51 3.70
N ILE A 8 -3.00 1.25 3.60
CA ILE A 8 -3.48 0.33 2.55
C ILE A 8 -4.99 0.10 2.68
N GLU A 9 -5.48 -0.12 3.90
CA GLU A 9 -6.91 -0.29 4.17
C GLU A 9 -7.71 0.96 3.80
N ALA A 10 -7.23 2.14 4.18
CA ALA A 10 -7.86 3.43 3.87
C ALA A 10 -7.92 3.68 2.34
N ALA A 11 -6.82 3.41 1.62
CA ALA A 11 -6.79 3.57 0.16
C ALA A 11 -7.78 2.62 -0.54
N ASN A 12 -7.91 1.38 -0.06
CA ASN A 12 -8.89 0.44 -0.59
C ASN A 12 -10.34 0.82 -0.23
N ALA A 13 -10.57 1.40 0.95
CA ALA A 13 -11.89 1.91 1.33
C ALA A 13 -12.31 3.08 0.43
N ALA A 14 -11.42 4.06 0.25
CA ALA A 14 -11.65 5.19 -0.66
C ALA A 14 -11.89 4.72 -2.11
N TYR A 15 -11.17 3.69 -2.58
CA TYR A 15 -11.42 3.12 -3.89
C TYR A 15 -12.83 2.52 -4.03
N ARG A 16 -13.33 1.83 -2.99
CA ARG A 16 -14.70 1.27 -3.00
C ARG A 16 -15.76 2.37 -3.07
N GLU A 17 -15.58 3.45 -2.30
CA GLU A 17 -16.46 4.62 -2.35
C GLU A 17 -16.43 5.29 -3.73
N PHE A 18 -15.24 5.44 -4.30
CA PHE A 18 -15.06 5.96 -5.65
C PHE A 18 -15.75 5.09 -6.70
N VAL A 19 -15.65 3.75 -6.63
CA VAL A 19 -16.35 2.85 -7.57
C VAL A 19 -17.87 2.93 -7.40
N ALA A 20 -18.37 3.13 -6.18
CA ALA A 20 -19.79 3.28 -5.90
C ALA A 20 -20.40 4.55 -6.51
N ALA A 21 -19.57 5.55 -6.84
CA ALA A 21 -19.98 6.74 -7.59
C ALA A 21 -20.07 6.51 -9.11
N GLU A 22 -19.94 5.26 -9.56
CA GLU A 22 -20.03 4.83 -10.97
C GLU A 22 -19.16 5.66 -11.95
N PRO A 23 -17.86 5.80 -11.69
CA PRO A 23 -16.95 6.53 -12.57
C PRO A 23 -16.80 5.81 -13.91
N ASP A 24 -16.42 6.58 -14.93
CA ASP A 24 -16.08 6.06 -16.25
C ASP A 24 -15.08 4.91 -16.14
N ARG A 25 -15.25 3.91 -17.02
CA ARG A 25 -14.45 2.68 -16.98
C ARG A 25 -12.95 2.95 -17.02
N GLU A 26 -12.51 3.88 -17.87
CA GLU A 26 -11.09 4.24 -18.00
C GLU A 26 -10.56 4.84 -16.71
N VAL A 27 -11.27 5.82 -16.14
CA VAL A 27 -10.91 6.45 -14.87
C VAL A 27 -10.88 5.40 -13.75
N ARG A 28 -11.86 4.50 -13.73
CA ARG A 28 -11.92 3.39 -12.78
C ARG A 28 -10.70 2.47 -12.85
N ASP A 29 -10.27 2.12 -14.06
CA ASP A 29 -9.14 1.24 -14.28
C ASP A 29 -7.81 1.93 -13.91
N VAL A 30 -7.65 3.22 -14.20
CA VAL A 30 -6.48 4.03 -13.80
C VAL A 30 -6.37 4.10 -12.28
N VAL A 31 -7.46 4.47 -11.59
CA VAL A 31 -7.45 4.58 -10.12
C VAL A 31 -7.24 3.22 -9.46
N ARG A 32 -7.81 2.14 -10.01
CA ARG A 32 -7.55 0.77 -9.53
C ARG A 32 -6.07 0.43 -9.56
N ASN A 33 -5.40 0.74 -10.67
CA ASN A 33 -3.99 0.43 -10.84
C ASN A 33 -3.14 1.25 -9.87
N ALA A 34 -3.44 2.55 -9.70
CA ALA A 34 -2.75 3.40 -8.74
C ALA A 34 -2.84 2.86 -7.30
N VAL A 35 -4.04 2.46 -6.85
CA VAL A 35 -4.25 1.88 -5.51
C VAL A 35 -3.50 0.57 -5.34
N ARG A 36 -3.46 -0.27 -6.39
CA ARG A 36 -2.68 -1.52 -6.37
C ARG A 36 -1.18 -1.26 -6.26
N PHE A 37 -0.63 -0.33 -7.04
CA PHE A 37 0.79 0.01 -6.96
C PHE A 37 1.16 0.56 -5.59
N LEU A 38 0.35 1.48 -5.05
CA LEU A 38 0.54 2.01 -3.70
C LEU A 38 0.60 0.89 -2.66
N ALA A 39 -0.32 -0.08 -2.71
CA ALA A 39 -0.35 -1.19 -1.77
C ALA A 39 0.90 -2.08 -1.87
N VAL A 40 1.40 -2.33 -3.09
CA VAL A 40 2.62 -3.11 -3.33
C VAL A 40 3.84 -2.38 -2.76
N ASP A 41 4.01 -1.09 -3.08
CA ASP A 41 5.15 -0.29 -2.64
C ASP A 41 5.21 -0.17 -1.12
N LEU A 42 4.06 0.10 -0.50
CA LEU A 42 3.91 0.16 0.95
C LEU A 42 4.23 -1.18 1.61
N THR A 43 3.78 -2.29 1.03
CA THR A 43 4.11 -3.64 1.52
C THR A 43 5.61 -3.94 1.40
N ALA A 44 6.26 -3.51 0.31
CA ALA A 44 7.70 -3.66 0.13
C ALA A 44 8.48 -2.82 1.16
N ALA A 45 8.09 -1.56 1.37
CA ALA A 45 8.69 -0.67 2.37
C ALA A 45 8.54 -1.24 3.79
N ALA A 46 7.37 -1.80 4.11
CA ALA A 46 7.10 -2.51 5.34
C ALA A 46 8.08 -3.68 5.59
N LYS A 47 8.26 -4.55 4.59
CA LYS A 47 9.19 -5.69 4.66
C LYS A 47 10.63 -5.22 4.82
N PHE A 48 11.02 -4.18 4.09
CA PHE A 48 12.35 -3.59 4.19
C PHE A 48 12.60 -3.03 5.61
N ALA A 49 11.68 -2.23 6.14
CA ALA A 49 11.78 -1.69 7.50
C ALA A 49 11.85 -2.78 8.57
N ALA A 50 11.11 -3.87 8.40
CA ALA A 50 11.20 -5.02 9.31
C ALA A 50 12.59 -5.68 9.26
N SER A 51 13.17 -5.84 8.06
CA SER A 51 14.50 -6.43 7.87
C SER A 51 15.64 -5.58 8.43
N THR A 52 15.51 -4.25 8.42
CA THR A 52 16.52 -3.32 8.96
C THR A 52 16.42 -3.12 10.47
N THR A 53 15.28 -3.49 11.06
CA THR A 53 15.06 -3.45 12.52
C THR A 53 15.56 -4.73 13.21
N ASP A 54 15.91 -5.77 12.46
CA ASP A 54 16.51 -6.99 13.01
C ASP A 54 17.95 -6.72 13.53
N PRO A 55 18.19 -6.84 14.84
CA PRO A 55 19.51 -6.57 15.44
C PRO A 55 20.60 -7.54 14.99
N SER A 56 20.27 -8.66 14.35
CA SER A 56 21.26 -9.60 13.79
C SER A 56 22.03 -9.02 12.60
N ILE A 57 21.46 -8.05 11.86
CA ILE A 57 22.13 -7.37 10.73
C ILE A 57 23.10 -6.28 11.20
N ARG A 58 22.94 -5.76 12.43
CA ARG A 58 23.80 -4.69 12.99
C ARG A 58 25.19 -5.15 13.46
N ARG A 59 25.48 -6.45 13.52
CA ARG A 59 26.76 -6.98 14.06
C ARG A 59 27.90 -7.11 13.04
N VAL A 60 27.69 -6.73 11.78
CA VAL A 60 28.68 -6.95 10.70
C VAL A 60 29.26 -5.65 10.12
N ALA A 61 29.11 -4.54 10.83
CA ALA A 61 29.72 -3.25 10.48
C ALA A 61 30.67 -2.77 11.58
#